data_AF-A0A7Y0QZD1-F1
#
_entry.id   AF-A0A7Y0QZD1-F1
#
_cell.length_a   1.000
_cell.length_b   1.000
_cell.length_c   1.000
_cell.angle_alpha   90.00
_cell.angle_beta   90.00
_cell.angle_gamma   90.00
#
_symmetry.space_group_name_H-M   'P 1'
#
loop_
_entity.id
_entity.type
_entity.pdbx_description
1 polymer ?
#
loop_
_entity_poly.entity_id
_entity_poly.type
_entity_poly.pdbx_seq_one_letter_code
_entity_poly.pdbx_strand_id
1 'polypeptide(L)'
;MKKIQRSVLALSLLSLIAGCQLTASEPLQPTANQDIIESAKNELDGIEELEVSDEGVITFTQRLRTPGTYWIPARIKELSYDISCIQLSYFIDRGMVVKSAFLGARGRVEYYDMERCMKDTPFQ
;
A
#
# COMPACT_ATOMS: atom_id res chain seq x y z
N MET A 1 -35.55 -20.20 -53.28
CA MET A 1 -35.66 -20.53 -51.84
C MET A 1 -34.73 -21.70 -51.51
N LYS A 2 -33.65 -21.45 -50.75
CA LYS A 2 -33.13 -22.28 -49.63
C LYS A 2 -31.88 -21.60 -49.08
N LYS A 3 -31.86 -21.44 -47.76
CA LYS A 3 -31.10 -20.45 -47.00
C LYS A 3 -29.70 -20.97 -46.68
N ILE A 4 -28.67 -20.17 -46.93
CA ILE A 4 -27.30 -20.39 -46.44
C ILE A 4 -27.31 -20.10 -44.94
N GLN A 5 -27.16 -21.15 -44.11
CA GLN A 5 -26.98 -21.01 -42.67
C GLN A 5 -25.64 -20.31 -42.40
N ARG A 6 -25.71 -19.08 -41.88
CA ARG A 6 -24.56 -18.36 -41.34
C ARG A 6 -24.32 -18.86 -39.91
N SER A 7 -23.34 -19.73 -39.74
CA SER A 7 -22.79 -20.06 -38.42
C SER A 7 -21.99 -18.87 -37.92
N VAL A 8 -22.56 -18.10 -37.00
CA VAL A 8 -21.86 -17.04 -36.27
C VAL A 8 -20.98 -17.71 -35.23
N LEU A 9 -19.68 -17.80 -35.52
CA LEU A 9 -18.67 -18.19 -34.55
C LEU A 9 -18.48 -17.00 -33.58
N ALA A 10 -19.08 -17.08 -32.40
CA ALA A 10 -18.86 -16.09 -31.35
C ALA A 10 -17.46 -16.27 -30.74
N LEU A 11 -16.50 -15.43 -31.16
CA LEU A 11 -15.21 -15.29 -30.50
C LEU A 11 -15.43 -14.80 -29.06
N SER A 12 -15.26 -15.68 -28.08
CA SER A 12 -15.16 -15.30 -26.67
C SER A 12 -13.69 -15.10 -26.32
N LEU A 13 -13.18 -13.89 -26.57
CA LEU A 13 -11.90 -13.43 -26.02
C LEU A 13 -12.09 -13.12 -24.53
N LEU A 14 -12.00 -14.14 -23.67
CA LEU A 14 -11.74 -13.90 -22.26
C LEU A 14 -10.27 -13.53 -22.10
N SER A 15 -9.99 -12.24 -22.25
CA SER A 15 -8.75 -11.63 -21.77
C SER A 15 -8.78 -11.68 -20.24
N LEU A 16 -8.34 -12.80 -19.67
CA LEU A 16 -7.95 -12.87 -18.26
C LEU A 16 -6.78 -11.91 -18.09
N ILE A 17 -7.08 -10.66 -17.75
CA ILE A 17 -6.08 -9.73 -17.23
C ILE A 17 -5.70 -10.29 -15.86
N ALA A 18 -4.76 -11.24 -15.85
CA ALA A 18 -3.99 -11.57 -14.65
C ALA A 18 -3.07 -10.38 -14.37
N GLY A 19 -3.68 -9.24 -14.05
CA GLY A 19 -2.98 -8.11 -13.48
C GLY A 19 -2.44 -8.56 -12.14
N CYS A 20 -1.18 -8.26 -11.86
CA CYS A 20 -0.56 -8.49 -10.57
C CYS A 20 -1.35 -7.67 -9.53
N GLN A 21 -2.40 -8.24 -8.93
CA GLN A 21 -3.17 -7.57 -7.89
C GLN A 21 -2.27 -7.51 -6.66
N LEU A 22 -1.73 -6.32 -6.38
CA LEU A 22 -1.09 -6.04 -5.11
C LEU A 22 -2.16 -6.26 -4.03
N THR A 23 -1.91 -7.22 -3.15
CA THR A 23 -2.76 -7.38 -1.97
C THR A 23 -2.59 -6.13 -1.09
N ALA A 24 -3.65 -5.71 -0.40
CA ALA A 24 -3.59 -4.57 0.50
C ALA A 24 -4.38 -4.88 1.78
N SER A 25 -3.96 -4.35 2.92
CA SER A 25 -4.87 -4.20 4.05
C SER A 25 -5.86 -3.06 3.79
N GLU A 26 -6.90 -3.01 4.62
CA GLU A 26 -7.94 -1.99 4.49
C GLU A 26 -7.33 -0.59 4.62
N PRO A 27 -7.58 0.31 3.64
CA PRO A 27 -7.18 1.70 3.71
C PRO A 27 -7.80 2.41 4.91
N LEU A 28 -7.05 3.32 5.52
CA LEU A 28 -7.46 4.07 6.71
C LEU A 28 -7.57 5.54 6.36
N GLN A 29 -8.45 6.25 7.08
CA GLN A 29 -8.67 7.68 6.88
C GLN A 29 -7.88 8.46 7.94
N PRO A 30 -6.99 9.39 7.54
CA PRO A 30 -6.31 10.28 8.48
C PRO A 30 -7.29 11.20 9.23
N THR A 31 -6.89 11.58 10.43
CA THR A 31 -7.58 12.55 11.30
C THR A 31 -6.68 13.71 11.72
N ALA A 32 -5.42 13.72 11.26
CA ALA A 32 -4.47 14.79 11.50
C ALA A 32 -5.00 16.15 11.01
N ASN A 33 -4.64 17.20 11.75
CA ASN A 33 -4.91 18.57 11.33
C ASN A 33 -3.79 19.08 10.39
N GLN A 34 -4.02 20.24 9.77
CA GLN A 34 -3.08 20.80 8.80
C GLN A 34 -1.69 21.08 9.39
N ASP A 35 -1.61 21.54 10.64
CA ASP A 35 -0.32 21.86 11.26
C ASP A 35 0.57 20.62 11.37
N ILE A 36 -0.01 19.46 11.69
CA ILE A 36 0.72 18.18 11.74
C ILE A 36 1.12 17.73 10.34
N ILE A 37 0.25 17.88 9.35
CA ILE A 37 0.53 17.50 7.96
C ILE A 37 1.71 18.32 7.42
N GLU A 38 1.72 19.63 7.65
CA GLU A 38 2.84 20.50 7.24
C GLU A 38 4.12 20.22 8.02
N SER A 39 4.04 19.87 9.32
CA SER A 39 5.20 19.40 10.08
C SER A 39 5.80 18.15 9.44
N ALA A 40 4.95 17.16 9.12
CA ALA A 40 5.38 15.91 8.49
C ALA A 40 6.03 16.15 7.12
N LYS A 41 5.44 17.01 6.28
CA LYS A 41 6.03 17.40 4.99
C LYS A 41 7.42 17.99 5.16
N ASN A 42 7.60 18.91 6.11
CA ASN A 42 8.87 19.58 6.34
C ASN A 42 9.94 18.64 6.93
N GLU A 43 9.55 17.78 7.88
CA GLU A 43 10.49 16.90 8.59
C GLU A 43 10.91 15.69 7.76
N LEU A 44 10.03 15.20 6.87
CA LEU A 44 10.28 14.04 6.04
C LEU A 44 10.73 14.41 4.62
N ASP A 45 10.87 15.71 4.32
CA ASP A 45 11.33 16.19 3.02
C ASP A 45 12.73 15.64 2.69
N GLY A 46 12.93 15.30 1.42
CA GLY A 46 14.20 14.77 0.92
C GLY A 46 14.49 13.30 1.27
N ILE A 47 13.62 12.60 2.01
CA ILE A 47 13.73 11.15 2.21
C ILE A 47 13.12 10.45 0.98
N GLU A 48 13.97 9.87 0.11
CA GLU A 48 13.58 9.34 -1.21
C GLU A 48 12.40 8.35 -1.15
N GLU A 49 12.32 7.53 -0.10
CA GLU A 49 11.28 6.52 0.06
C GLU A 49 9.97 7.04 0.65
N LEU A 50 9.92 8.29 1.12
CA LEU A 50 8.76 8.87 1.80
C LEU A 50 8.12 9.99 0.98
N GLU A 51 6.79 10.01 0.99
CA GLU A 51 5.96 11.08 0.45
C GLU A 51 4.87 11.41 1.46
N VAL A 52 4.59 12.70 1.68
CA VAL A 52 3.52 13.14 2.59
C VAL A 52 2.45 13.85 1.77
N SER A 53 1.23 13.34 1.83
CA SER A 53 0.10 13.86 1.07
C SER A 53 -0.59 15.03 1.79
N ASP A 54 -1.41 15.79 1.08
CA ASP A 54 -2.18 16.93 1.65
C ASP A 54 -3.29 16.47 2.61
N GLU A 55 -3.74 15.22 2.48
CA GLU A 55 -4.75 14.59 3.34
C GLU A 55 -4.17 13.91 4.58
N GLY A 56 -2.85 13.93 4.79
CA GLY A 56 -2.21 13.37 5.98
C GLY A 56 -1.86 11.89 5.89
N VAL A 57 -1.57 11.39 4.68
CA VAL A 57 -1.00 10.05 4.47
C VAL A 57 0.50 10.17 4.23
N ILE A 58 1.30 9.48 5.05
CA ILE A 58 2.74 9.26 4.80
C ILE A 58 2.87 7.95 4.00
N THR A 59 3.33 8.03 2.76
CA THR A 59 3.57 6.86 1.92
C THR A 59 5.05 6.48 1.96
N PHE A 60 5.35 5.29 2.47
CA PHE A 60 6.65 4.64 2.30
C PHE A 60 6.62 3.70 1.10
N THR A 61 7.56 3.82 0.17
CA THR A 61 7.62 2.94 -1.01
C THR A 61 8.95 2.21 -1.11
N GLN A 62 8.89 0.88 -1.20
CA GLN A 62 10.05 0.04 -1.50
C GLN A 62 9.79 -0.86 -2.70
N ARG A 63 10.75 -0.94 -3.63
CA ARG A 63 10.63 -1.74 -4.86
C ARG A 63 11.73 -2.78 -4.97
N LEU A 64 11.38 -4.01 -5.36
CA LEU A 64 12.38 -5.01 -5.72
C LEU A 64 13.16 -4.55 -6.96
N ARG A 65 14.47 -4.44 -6.80
CA ARG A 65 15.38 -4.02 -7.89
C ARG A 65 15.99 -5.20 -8.65
N THR A 66 16.00 -6.39 -8.04
CA THR A 66 16.68 -7.58 -8.59
C THR A 66 15.67 -8.55 -9.24
N PRO A 67 15.83 -8.88 -10.53
CA PRO A 67 15.00 -9.89 -11.19
C PRO A 67 15.05 -11.24 -10.47
N GLY A 68 13.92 -11.95 -10.42
CA GLY A 68 13.83 -13.27 -9.78
C GLY A 68 13.72 -13.26 -8.25
N THR A 69 13.75 -12.08 -7.62
CA THR A 69 13.46 -11.94 -6.18
C THR A 69 11.99 -11.68 -5.92
N TYR A 70 11.53 -11.95 -4.69
CA TYR A 70 10.15 -11.76 -4.27
C TYR A 70 10.08 -11.30 -2.81
N TRP A 71 9.00 -10.64 -2.45
CA TRP A 71 8.75 -10.24 -1.08
C TRP A 71 8.28 -11.41 -0.22
N ILE A 72 8.75 -11.45 1.03
CA ILE A 72 8.25 -12.37 2.05
C ILE A 72 7.13 -11.64 2.81
N PRO A 73 5.86 -12.10 2.75
CA PRO A 73 4.73 -11.37 3.35
C PRO A 73 4.85 -11.10 4.85
N ALA A 74 5.42 -12.04 5.62
CA ALA A 74 5.66 -11.84 7.04
C ALA A 74 6.65 -10.70 7.31
N ARG A 75 7.70 -10.59 6.48
CA ARG A 75 8.68 -9.49 6.56
C ARG A 75 8.08 -8.16 6.14
N ILE A 76 7.18 -8.14 5.15
CA ILE A 76 6.43 -6.91 4.81
C ILE A 76 5.68 -6.41 6.04
N LYS A 77 4.90 -7.27 6.71
CA LYS A 77 4.14 -6.87 7.90
C LYS A 77 5.04 -6.34 9.02
N GLU A 78 6.13 -7.04 9.32
CA GLU A 78 7.10 -6.64 10.33
C GLU A 78 7.73 -5.27 10.01
N LEU A 79 8.17 -5.06 8.77
CA LEU A 79 8.75 -3.79 8.34
C LEU A 79 7.72 -2.66 8.33
N SER A 80 6.49 -2.93 7.86
CA SER A 80 5.41 -1.96 7.91
C SER A 80 5.07 -1.53 9.32
N TYR A 81 5.04 -2.48 10.27
CA TYR A 81 4.84 -2.17 11.67
C TYR A 81 5.99 -1.32 12.23
N ASP A 82 7.24 -1.72 11.99
CA ASP A 82 8.40 -0.98 12.48
C ASP A 82 8.45 0.47 11.96
N ILE A 83 8.30 0.65 10.64
CA ILE A 83 8.28 1.98 10.02
C ILE A 83 7.11 2.81 10.56
N SER A 84 5.91 2.25 10.59
CA SER A 84 4.71 3.01 10.93
C SER A 84 4.60 3.27 12.43
N CYS A 85 4.65 2.21 13.23
CA CYS A 85 4.28 2.21 14.64
C CYS A 85 5.45 2.52 15.58
N ILE A 86 6.69 2.38 15.11
CA ILE A 86 7.89 2.70 15.90
C ILE A 86 8.53 3.98 15.39
N GLN A 87 8.99 3.99 14.12
CA GLN A 87 9.76 5.11 13.57
C GLN A 87 8.90 6.37 13.34
N LEU A 88 7.70 6.21 12.79
CA LEU A 88 6.77 7.31 12.49
C LEU A 88 5.67 7.48 13.55
N SER A 89 5.89 6.94 14.75
CA SER A 89 4.92 6.95 15.85
C SER A 89 4.43 8.35 16.23
N TYR A 90 5.29 9.36 16.15
CA TYR A 90 4.95 10.78 16.38
C TYR A 90 3.91 11.36 15.40
N PHE A 91 3.79 10.79 14.21
CA PHE A 91 2.79 11.23 13.23
C PHE A 91 1.51 10.40 13.36
N ILE A 92 1.66 9.09 13.61
CA ILE A 92 0.55 8.16 13.86
C ILE A 92 -0.26 8.56 15.10
N ASP A 93 0.40 8.93 16.20
CA ASP A 93 -0.27 9.36 17.44
C ASP A 93 -1.02 10.68 17.30
N ARG A 94 -0.71 11.46 16.25
CA ARG A 94 -1.35 12.72 15.89
C ARG A 94 -2.33 12.59 14.72
N GLY A 95 -2.72 11.36 14.41
CA GLY A 95 -3.82 11.08 13.48
C GLY A 95 -3.41 10.99 12.01
N MET A 96 -2.11 10.96 11.70
CA MET A 96 -1.66 10.64 10.34
C MET A 96 -1.84 9.14 10.08
N VAL A 97 -1.91 8.75 8.81
CA VAL A 97 -1.88 7.33 8.40
C VAL A 97 -0.57 7.06 7.67
N VAL A 98 0.07 5.93 7.96
CA VAL A 98 1.21 5.46 7.17
C VAL A 98 0.75 4.37 6.20
N LYS A 99 1.11 4.52 4.92
CA LYS A 99 0.91 3.56 3.84
C LYS A 99 2.27 3.01 3.42
N SER A 100 2.58 1.77 3.77
CA SER A 100 3.79 1.09 3.30
C SER A 100 3.50 0.27 2.03
N ALA A 101 4.05 0.69 0.89
CA ALA A 101 3.88 0.04 -0.40
C ALA A 101 5.15 -0.73 -0.82
N PHE A 102 5.07 -2.06 -0.78
CA PHE A 102 6.13 -2.96 -1.26
C PHE A 102 5.80 -3.44 -2.68
N LEU A 103 6.52 -2.91 -3.66
CA LEU A 103 6.28 -3.12 -5.09
C LEU A 103 7.13 -4.27 -5.63
N GLY A 104 6.52 -5.14 -6.44
CA GLY A 104 7.17 -6.29 -7.06
C GLY A 104 6.44 -7.61 -6.77
N ALA A 105 7.07 -8.73 -7.11
CA ALA A 105 6.48 -10.06 -6.92
C ALA A 105 6.13 -10.31 -5.44
N ARG A 106 4.87 -10.72 -5.19
CA ARG A 106 4.30 -10.91 -3.84
C ARG A 106 4.29 -9.65 -2.96
N GLY A 107 4.39 -8.49 -3.61
CA GLY A 107 4.26 -7.19 -2.96
C GLY A 107 2.89 -6.99 -2.33
N ARG A 108 2.86 -6.06 -1.39
CA ARG A 108 1.65 -5.72 -0.64
C ARG A 108 1.70 -4.27 -0.19
N VAL A 109 0.53 -3.70 0.02
CA VAL A 109 0.35 -2.43 0.73
C VAL A 109 -0.17 -2.70 2.14
N GLU A 110 0.47 -2.12 3.14
CA GLU A 110 -0.03 -2.11 4.51
C GLU A 110 -0.34 -0.68 4.95
N TYR A 111 -1.50 -0.47 5.56
CA TYR A 111 -1.87 0.82 6.16
C TYR A 111 -1.82 0.70 7.68
N TYR A 112 -1.37 1.73 8.37
CA TYR A 112 -1.36 1.81 9.83
C TYR A 112 -1.84 3.18 10.30
N ASP A 113 -2.71 3.15 11.29
CA ASP A 113 -3.05 4.25 12.19
C ASP A 113 -2.78 3.80 13.63
N MET A 114 -3.11 4.65 14.61
CA MET A 114 -2.89 4.33 16.01
C MET A 114 -3.63 3.06 16.44
N GLU A 115 -4.89 2.88 16.02
CA GLU A 115 -5.69 1.71 16.40
C GLU A 115 -5.04 0.41 15.92
N ARG A 116 -4.63 0.36 14.64
CA ARG A 116 -3.97 -0.82 14.09
C ARG A 116 -2.59 -1.05 14.70
N CYS A 117 -1.83 0.00 14.98
CA CYS A 117 -0.56 -0.12 15.69
C CYS A 117 -0.73 -0.76 17.08
N MET A 118 -1.78 -0.40 17.81
CA MET A 118 -2.07 -1.01 19.11
C MET A 118 -2.49 -2.48 18.96
N LYS A 119 -3.35 -2.79 18.00
CA LYS A 119 -3.84 -4.15 17.74
C LYS A 119 -2.74 -5.12 17.29
N ASP A 120 -1.84 -4.66 16.43
CA ASP A 120 -0.83 -5.50 15.80
C ASP A 120 0.50 -5.49 16.59
N THR A 121 0.50 -4.97 17.83
CA THR A 121 1.67 -4.92 18.69
C THR A 121 2.24 -6.33 18.91
N PRO A 122 3.49 -6.62 18.51
CA PRO A 122 4.05 -7.98 18.51
C PRO A 122 4.39 -8.55 19.91
N PHE A 123 3.98 -7.87 20.99
CA PHE A 123 4.23 -8.23 22.39
C PHE A 123 2.95 -8.46 23.21
N GLN A 124 1.80 -8.63 22.57
CA GLN A 124 0.57 -9.11 23.23
C GLN A 124 0.39 -10.63 23.04
#